data_AF-A0A2E2QDW9-F1
#
_entry.id   AF-A0A2E2QDW9-F1
#
_cell.length_a   1.000
_cell.length_b   1.000
_cell.length_c   1.000
_cell.angle_alpha   90.00
_cell.angle_beta   90.00
_cell.angle_gamma   90.00
#
_symmetry.space_group_name_H-M   'P 1'
#
loop_
_entity.id
_entity.type
_entity.pdbx_description
1 polymer ?
#
loop_
_entity_poly.entity_id
_entity_poly.type
_entity_poly.pdbx_seq_one_letter_code
_entity_poly.pdbx_strand_id
1 'polypeptide(L)'
;DPNVKIKTTSLSGKTIRSLEFKIFIISRKGKEELDLTWLTISEPISDSYISNHRFSSYSDFYKLLKGASKDDYLYRFQITSMIYDGELIVK
;
A
#
# COMPACT_ATOMS: atom_id res chain seq x y z
N ASP A 1 -14.43 -0.89 -10.96
CA ASP A 1 -13.20 -0.28 -10.43
C ASP A 1 -12.53 -1.17 -9.40
N PRO A 2 -11.28 -1.59 -9.63
CA PRO A 2 -10.53 -2.37 -8.66
C PRO A 2 -10.18 -1.50 -7.45
N ASN A 3 -10.72 -1.86 -6.30
CA ASN A 3 -10.35 -1.29 -5.01
C ASN A 3 -9.49 -2.31 -4.27
N VAL A 4 -8.30 -1.90 -3.83
CA VAL A 4 -7.48 -2.73 -2.94
C VAL A 4 -7.69 -2.26 -1.51
N LYS A 5 -8.00 -3.22 -0.64
CA LYS A 5 -8.11 -2.99 0.80
C LYS A 5 -6.76 -3.24 1.44
N ILE A 6 -6.26 -2.27 2.18
CA ILE A 6 -4.98 -2.38 2.88
C ILE A 6 -5.27 -2.35 4.36
N LYS A 7 -5.00 -3.47 5.03
CA LYS A 7 -5.08 -3.57 6.48
C LYS A 7 -3.74 -3.20 7.07
N THR A 8 -3.71 -2.13 7.84
CA THR A 8 -2.55 -1.68 8.62
C THR A 8 -2.79 -2.03 10.07
N THR A 9 -1.79 -2.62 10.73
CA THR A 9 -1.87 -3.03 12.14
C THR A 9 -0.69 -2.43 12.89
N SER A 10 -0.94 -1.77 14.02
CA SER A 10 0.11 -1.32 14.93
C SER A 10 0.57 -2.47 15.82
N LEU A 11 1.81 -2.42 16.32
CA LEU A 11 2.23 -3.37 17.35
C LEU A 11 1.48 -3.06 18.65
N SER A 12 1.22 -4.10 19.44
CA SER A 12 0.47 -3.97 20.70
C SER A 12 1.05 -2.89 21.61
N GLY A 13 0.18 -2.01 22.10
CA GLY A 13 0.55 -0.90 22.98
C GLY A 13 1.24 0.29 22.29
N LYS A 14 1.36 0.28 20.96
CA LYS A 14 1.95 1.37 20.17
C LYS A 14 0.90 1.99 19.26
N THR A 15 1.09 3.27 18.93
CA THR A 15 0.19 3.98 18.01
C THR A 15 0.97 4.54 16.84
N ILE A 16 0.51 4.24 15.62
CA ILE A 16 0.95 4.92 14.40
C ILE A 16 0.11 6.19 14.28
N ARG A 17 0.72 7.37 14.34
CA ARG A 17 0.01 8.66 14.22
C ARG A 17 -0.06 9.16 12.78
N SER A 18 0.91 8.76 11.96
CA SER A 18 0.93 9.00 10.52
C SER A 18 1.79 7.92 9.88
N LEU A 19 1.41 7.47 8.69
CA LEU A 19 2.14 6.49 7.91
C LEU A 19 2.11 6.87 6.44
N GLU A 20 3.29 6.96 5.85
CA GLU A 20 3.48 7.17 4.42
C GLU A 20 4.24 5.97 3.85
N PHE A 21 3.73 5.43 2.74
CA PHE A 21 4.32 4.27 2.13
C PHE A 21 4.03 4.20 0.64
N LYS A 22 4.90 3.46 -0.05
CA LYS A 22 4.80 3.08 -1.45
C LYS A 22 4.21 1.70 -1.57
N ILE A 23 3.42 1.47 -2.62
CA ILE A 23 3.00 0.16 -3.08
C ILE A 23 3.55 -0.04 -4.48
N PHE A 24 4.35 -1.07 -4.64
CA PHE A 24 4.84 -1.55 -5.92
C PHE A 24 3.97 -2.71 -6.37
N ILE A 25 3.57 -2.69 -7.64
CA ILE A 25 2.84 -3.78 -8.27
C ILE A 25 3.80 -4.46 -9.23
N ILE A 26 4.09 -5.74 -8.99
CA ILE A 26 5.11 -6.49 -9.71
C ILE A 26 4.43 -7.64 -10.43
N SER A 27 4.68 -7.78 -11.74
CA SER A 27 4.24 -8.95 -12.49
C SER A 27 5.01 -10.18 -12.02
N ARG A 28 4.33 -11.27 -11.64
CA ARG A 28 5.01 -12.56 -11.42
C ARG A 28 5.52 -13.16 -12.73
N LYS A 29 4.84 -12.85 -13.84
CA LYS A 29 5.27 -13.19 -15.20
C LYS A 29 6.24 -12.12 -15.68
N GLY A 30 7.54 -12.35 -15.49
CA GLY A 30 8.60 -11.43 -15.96
C GLY A 30 9.25 -10.57 -14.87
N LYS A 31 8.73 -10.56 -13.63
CA LYS A 31 9.31 -9.85 -12.46
C LYS A 31 9.51 -8.33 -12.62
N GLU A 32 8.85 -7.72 -13.59
CA GLU A 32 8.89 -6.28 -13.84
C GLU A 32 7.96 -5.52 -12.89
N GLU A 33 8.38 -4.31 -12.51
CA GLU A 33 7.56 -3.35 -11.77
C GLU A 33 6.62 -2.66 -12.76
N LEU A 34 5.31 -2.84 -12.56
CA LEU A 34 4.27 -2.38 -13.46
C LEU A 34 3.70 -1.02 -13.05
N ASP A 35 3.67 -0.74 -11.75
CA ASP A 35 3.15 0.51 -11.22
C ASP A 35 3.70 0.80 -9.81
N LEU A 36 3.70 2.07 -9.46
CA LEU A 36 4.08 2.61 -8.16
C LEU A 36 3.03 3.64 -7.72
N THR A 37 2.38 3.37 -6.58
CA THR A 37 1.47 4.33 -5.95
C THR A 37 1.97 4.72 -4.56
N TRP A 38 1.73 5.97 -4.17
CA TRP A 38 2.01 6.49 -2.84
C TRP A 38 0.71 6.61 -2.06
N LEU A 39 0.74 6.23 -0.78
CA LEU A 39 -0.37 6.39 0.14
C LEU A 39 0.10 7.03 1.43
N THR A 40 -0.76 7.89 1.97
CA THR A 40 -0.60 8.50 3.29
C THR A 40 -1.83 8.18 4.12
N ILE A 41 -1.61 7.67 5.32
CA ILE A 41 -2.62 7.49 6.36
C ILE A 41 -2.29 8.47 7.48
N SER A 42 -3.17 9.43 7.72
CA SER A 42 -2.99 10.47 8.76
C SER A 42 -3.90 10.26 9.97
N GLU A 43 -4.69 9.19 9.97
CA GLU A 43 -5.54 8.81 11.11
C GLU A 43 -4.73 7.95 12.10
N PRO A 44 -4.83 8.21 13.41
CA PRO A 44 -4.16 7.38 14.42
C PRO A 44 -4.62 5.91 14.38
N ILE A 45 -3.67 4.98 14.39
CA ILE A 45 -3.90 3.53 14.37
C ILE A 45 -3.32 2.92 15.65
N SER A 46 -4.19 2.58 16.61
CA SER A 46 -3.82 1.88 17.84
C SER A 46 -3.85 0.36 17.71
N ASP A 47 -4.82 -0.16 16.95
CA ASP A 47 -4.97 -1.60 16.68
C ASP A 47 -4.83 -1.87 15.18
N SER A 48 -5.94 -1.77 14.46
CA SER A 48 -6.02 -2.04 13.03
C SER A 48 -6.84 -0.99 12.33
N TYR A 49 -6.40 -0.62 11.13
CA TYR A 49 -7.09 0.28 10.24
C TYR A 49 -7.17 -0.32 8.83
N ILE A 50 -8.31 -0.19 8.17
CA ILE A 50 -8.49 -0.64 6.79
C ILE A 50 -8.68 0.60 5.91
N SER A 51 -7.69 0.88 5.07
CA SER A 51 -7.84 1.89 4.02
C SER A 51 -8.33 1.23 2.73
N ASN A 52 -9.20 1.93 2.01
CA ASN A 52 -9.59 1.57 0.67
C ASN A 52 -8.78 2.42 -0.30
N HIS A 53 -7.94 1.78 -1.11
CA HIS A 53 -7.18 2.47 -2.14
C HIS A 53 -7.82 2.22 -3.50
N ARG A 54 -8.10 3.32 -4.19
CA ARG A 54 -8.54 3.31 -5.58
C ARG A 54 -7.36 3.71 -6.44
N PHE A 55 -6.94 2.82 -7.33
CA PHE A 55 -5.92 3.17 -8.32
C PHE A 55 -6.51 4.17 -9.31
N SER A 56 -5.89 5.35 -9.38
CA SER A 56 -6.35 6.47 -10.20
C SER A 56 -5.83 6.41 -11.64
N SER A 57 -4.87 5.52 -11.96
CA SER A 57 -4.29 5.43 -13.30
C SER A 57 -5.07 4.44 -14.17
N TYR A 58 -5.62 4.96 -15.27
CA TYR A 58 -6.28 4.21 -16.34
C TYR A 58 -5.29 3.68 -17.40
N SER A 59 -4.00 4.04 -17.34
CA SER A 59 -3.16 3.94 -18.54
C SER A 59 -2.58 2.56 -18.81
N ASP A 60 -2.13 1.78 -17.81
CA ASP A 60 -1.54 0.45 -18.06
C ASP A 60 -1.93 -0.61 -17.01
N PHE A 61 -2.05 -0.22 -15.74
CA PHE A 61 -2.48 -1.12 -14.66
C PHE A 61 -3.87 -1.74 -14.91
N TYR A 62 -4.84 -0.96 -15.39
CA TYR A 62 -6.19 -1.47 -15.66
C TYR A 62 -6.23 -2.44 -16.85
N LYS A 63 -5.37 -2.22 -17.87
CA LYS A 63 -5.22 -3.17 -18.99
C LYS A 63 -4.58 -4.48 -18.52
N LEU A 64 -3.60 -4.39 -17.62
CA LEU A 64 -2.93 -5.55 -17.02
C LEU A 64 -3.90 -6.37 -16.16
N LEU A 65 -4.68 -5.74 -15.29
CA LEU A 65 -5.67 -6.45 -14.46
C LEU A 65 -6.82 -7.08 -15.25
N LYS A 66 -7.16 -6.53 -16.43
CA LYS A 66 -8.31 -6.99 -17.23
C LYS A 66 -8.01 -8.34 -17.89
N GLY A 67 -8.24 -9.42 -17.15
CA GLY A 67 -8.01 -10.80 -17.59
C GLY A 67 -6.93 -11.54 -16.78
N ALA A 68 -6.30 -10.86 -15.83
CA ALA A 68 -5.31 -11.45 -14.95
C ALA A 68 -5.91 -11.91 -13.62
N SER A 69 -5.41 -13.01 -13.08
CA SER A 69 -5.74 -13.48 -11.74
C SER A 69 -5.03 -12.62 -10.69
N LYS A 70 -5.58 -12.54 -9.48
CA LYS A 70 -4.86 -12.02 -8.30
C LYS A 70 -3.49 -12.69 -8.09
N ASP A 71 -3.34 -13.92 -8.58
CA ASP A 71 -2.13 -14.73 -8.45
C ASP A 71 -1.04 -14.35 -9.47
N ASP A 72 -1.36 -13.55 -10.49
CA ASP A 72 -0.39 -13.08 -11.50
C ASP A 72 0.50 -11.94 -10.99
N TYR A 73 0.21 -11.37 -9.81
CA TYR A 73 0.89 -10.20 -9.27
C TYR A 73 1.47 -10.41 -7.87
N LEU A 74 2.41 -9.54 -7.52
CA LEU A 74 2.92 -9.35 -6.17
C LEU A 74 2.79 -7.88 -5.81
N TYR A 75 2.30 -7.61 -4.60
CA TYR A 75 2.30 -6.28 -4.02
C TYR A 75 3.45 -6.19 -3.01
N ARG A 76 4.37 -5.24 -3.22
CA ARG A 76 5.44 -4.94 -2.26
C ARG A 76 5.16 -3.57 -1.64
N PHE A 77 5.33 -3.48 -0.33
CA PHE A 77 5.13 -2.25 0.43
C PHE A 77 6.47 -1.72 0.92
N GLN A 78 6.66 -0.40 0.87
CA GLN A 78 7.84 0.27 1.45
C GLN A 78 7.40 1.50 2.22
N ILE A 79 7.62 1.49 3.52
CA ILE A 79 7.42 2.67 4.38
C ILE A 79 8.46 3.72 4.01
N THR A 80 8.01 4.94 3.74
CA THR A 80 8.85 6.11 3.47
C THR A 80 9.00 6.96 4.72
N SER A 81 7.89 7.19 5.42
CA SER A 81 7.88 7.89 6.70
C SER A 81 6.79 7.36 7.62
N MET A 82 7.00 7.48 8.93
CA MET A 82 6.00 7.12 9.92
C MET A 82 6.23 7.94 11.20
N ILE A 83 5.15 8.44 11.81
CA ILE A 83 5.19 8.92 13.19
C ILE A 83 4.69 7.77 14.07
N TYR A 84 5.59 7.18 14.85
CA TYR A 84 5.31 5.99 15.65
C TYR A 84 5.68 6.25 17.09
N ASP A 85 4.70 6.11 17.98
CA ASP A 85 4.89 6.36 19.42
C ASP A 85 5.46 7.77 19.75
N GLY A 86 5.18 8.76 18.89
CA GLY A 86 5.68 10.13 19.04
C GLY A 86 7.02 10.41 18.35
N GLU A 87 7.69 9.39 17.79
CA GLU A 87 8.94 9.53 17.06
C GLU A 87 8.73 9.54 15.55
N LEU A 88 9.45 10.42 14.85
CA LEU A 88 9.50 10.43 13.38
C LEU A 88 10.55 9.43 12.89
N ILE A 89 10.11 8.47 12.08
CA ILE A 89 10.95 7.48 11.40
C ILE A 89 10.90 7.78 9.91
N VAL A 90 12.07 7.92 9.26
CA VAL A 90 12.20 8.19 7.82
C VAL A 90 13.14 7.15 7.20
N LYS A 91 12.80 6.63 6.01
CA LYS A 91 13.55 5.58 5.31
C LYS A 91 13.73 5.83 3.82
#